data_AF-W2IKL7-F1
#
_entry.id   AF-W2IKL7-F1
#
_cell.length_a   1.000
_cell.length_b   1.000
_cell.length_c   1.000
_cell.angle_alpha   90.00
_cell.angle_beta   90.00
_cell.angle_gamma   90.00
#
_symmetry.space_group_name_H-M   'P 1'
#
loop_
_entity.id
_entity.type
_entity.pdbx_description
1 polymer ?
#
loop_
_entity_poly.entity_id
_entity_poly.type
_entity_poly.pdbx_seq_one_letter_code
_entity_poly.pdbx_strand_id
1 'polypeptide(L)'
;MPLRMTHALEQCDDWVTVSGTQKRRQRSCKVCALLRTNTKKKPFVTTFFCERCSIDDTKCWLCNKIRRYYKGVEKTCFEIWHDDFEGGQAIPRN
;
A
#
# COMPACT_ATOMS: atom_id res chain seq x y z
N MET A 1 -0.87 -15.78 16.34
CA MET A 1 -1.97 -14.83 16.10
C MET A 1 -1.73 -14.17 14.75
N PRO A 2 -2.65 -14.23 13.78
CA PRO A 2 -2.38 -13.65 12.47
C PRO A 2 -2.32 -12.12 12.58
N LEU A 3 -1.23 -11.52 12.11
CA LEU A 3 -0.93 -10.09 12.15
C LEU A 3 -2.08 -9.21 11.59
N ARG A 4 -2.88 -9.74 10.66
CA ARG A 4 -4.05 -9.08 10.07
C ARG A 4 -5.03 -8.51 11.09
N MET A 5 -5.25 -9.14 12.25
CA MET A 5 -6.25 -8.67 13.22
C MET A 5 -5.86 -7.36 13.91
N THR A 6 -4.57 -6.98 13.85
CA THR A 6 -4.08 -5.72 14.43
C THR A 6 -3.88 -4.60 13.42
N HIS A 7 -3.83 -4.91 12.12
CA HIS A 7 -3.59 -3.93 11.07
C HIS A 7 -4.91 -3.51 10.42
N ALA A 8 -5.11 -2.20 10.23
CA ALA A 8 -6.25 -1.64 9.53
C ALA A 8 -5.79 -0.73 8.39
N LEU A 9 -6.62 -0.61 7.34
CA LEU A 9 -6.46 0.39 6.29
C LEU A 9 -7.23 1.64 6.70
N GLU A 10 -6.52 2.74 6.81
CA GLU A 10 -7.08 4.05 7.11
C GLU A 10 -6.91 4.97 5.92
N GLN A 11 -7.92 5.78 5.65
CA GLN A 11 -7.86 6.77 4.58
C GLN A 11 -7.23 8.05 5.10
N CYS A 12 -6.17 8.52 4.45
CA CYS A 12 -5.55 9.78 4.80
C CYS A 12 -6.44 10.95 4.37
N ASP A 13 -6.79 11.81 5.32
CA ASP A 13 -7.54 13.03 5.09
C ASP A 13 -6.63 14.23 4.76
N ASP A 14 -5.66 13.96 3.88
CA ASP A 14 -4.73 14.95 3.34
C ASP A 14 -5.28 15.42 1.98
N TRP A 15 -5.67 16.68 1.89
CA TRP A 15 -6.31 17.27 0.71
C TRP A 15 -5.37 18.23 -0.03
N VAL A 16 -5.48 18.24 -1.35
CA VAL A 16 -4.77 19.17 -2.24
C VAL A 16 -5.73 19.82 -3.22
N THR A 17 -5.56 21.11 -3.45
CA THR A 17 -6.30 21.85 -4.47
C THR A 17 -5.56 21.75 -5.80
N VAL A 18 -6.20 21.16 -6.81
CA VAL A 18 -5.66 21.04 -8.17
C VAL A 18 -6.65 21.69 -9.13
N SER A 19 -6.23 22.77 -9.79
CA SER A 19 -7.06 23.55 -10.73
C SER A 19 -8.42 23.96 -10.14
N GLY A 20 -8.42 24.44 -8.90
CA GLY A 20 -9.63 24.88 -8.19
C GLY A 20 -10.51 23.77 -7.61
N THR A 21 -10.18 22.49 -7.85
CA THR A 21 -10.90 21.34 -7.27
C THR A 21 -10.10 20.73 -6.13
N GLN A 22 -10.71 20.54 -4.96
CA GLN A 22 -10.10 19.78 -3.87
C GLN A 22 -10.13 18.28 -4.18
N LYS A 23 -8.97 17.64 -4.08
CA LYS A 23 -8.80 16.20 -4.26
C LYS A 23 -7.96 15.66 -3.11
N ARG A 24 -8.28 14.45 -2.64
CA ARG A 24 -7.42 13.75 -1.68
C ARG A 24 -6.07 13.47 -2.30
N ARG A 25 -5.00 13.77 -1.56
CA ARG A 25 -3.65 13.60 -2.03
C ARG A 25 -3.32 12.11 -2.10
N GLN A 26 -3.03 11.63 -3.30
CA GLN A 26 -2.70 10.23 -3.54
C GLN A 26 -1.18 10.02 -3.36
N ARG A 27 -0.78 8.88 -2.79
CA ARG A 27 0.63 8.47 -2.65
C ARG A 27 0.85 7.11 -3.29
N SER A 28 2.09 6.83 -3.69
CA SER A 28 2.46 5.55 -4.29
C SER A 28 2.31 4.40 -3.31
N CYS A 29 1.64 3.32 -3.73
CA CYS A 29 1.53 2.12 -2.91
C CYS A 29 2.88 1.38 -2.86
N LYS A 30 3.31 0.99 -1.65
CA LYS A 30 4.58 0.28 -1.42
C LYS A 30 4.63 -1.06 -2.16
N VAL A 31 3.62 -1.92 -2.01
CA VAL A 31 3.58 -3.22 -2.73
C VAL A 31 3.54 -3.02 -4.23
N CYS A 32 2.79 -2.02 -4.73
CA CYS A 32 2.79 -1.71 -6.15
C CYS A 32 4.17 -1.28 -6.66
N ALA A 33 4.90 -0.51 -5.86
CA ALA A 33 6.25 -0.05 -6.18
C ALA A 33 7.29 -1.18 -6.12
N LEU A 34 7.19 -2.09 -5.14
CA LEU A 34 8.10 -3.22 -4.95
C LEU A 34 7.92 -4.26 -6.04
N LEU A 35 6.69 -4.72 -6.27
CA LEU A 35 6.40 -5.80 -7.20
C LEU A 35 6.24 -5.29 -8.66
N ARG A 36 6.67 -4.06 -8.99
CA ARG A 36 6.54 -3.56 -10.37
C ARG A 36 7.48 -4.37 -11.28
N THR A 37 6.94 -4.94 -12.36
CA THR A 37 7.73 -5.66 -13.37
C THR A 37 8.48 -4.71 -14.30
N ASN A 38 7.95 -3.50 -14.49
CA ASN A 38 8.57 -2.47 -15.31
C ASN A 38 8.83 -1.21 -14.46
N THR A 39 10.10 -0.90 -14.24
CA THR A 39 10.54 0.26 -13.45
C THR A 39 10.15 1.60 -14.08
N LYS A 40 9.85 1.64 -15.38
CA LYS A 40 9.35 2.83 -16.09
C LYS A 40 7.86 3.08 -15.85
N LYS A 41 7.09 2.07 -15.43
CA LYS A 41 5.67 2.24 -15.09
C LYS A 41 5.53 2.76 -13.67
N LYS A 42 4.77 3.85 -13.52
CA LYS A 42 4.45 4.41 -12.19
C LYS A 42 3.68 3.37 -11.37
N PRO A 43 4.01 3.21 -10.07
CA PRO A 43 3.20 2.38 -9.19
C PRO A 43 1.81 2.98 -9.06
N PHE A 44 0.82 2.12 -8.80
CA PHE A 44 -0.51 2.60 -8.45
C PHE A 44 -0.45 3.48 -7.21
N VAL A 45 -1.32 4.48 -7.20
CA VAL A 45 -1.47 5.41 -6.10
C VAL A 45 -2.70 5.07 -5.27
N THR A 46 -2.65 5.42 -3.99
CA THR A 46 -3.69 5.13 -3.00
C THR A 46 -3.81 6.33 -2.05
N THR A 47 -4.97 6.48 -1.44
CA THR A 47 -5.19 7.38 -0.31
C THR A 47 -5.22 6.62 1.01
N PHE A 48 -5.10 5.29 0.98
CA PHE A 48 -5.11 4.45 2.16
C PHE A 48 -3.69 4.08 2.61
N PHE A 49 -3.51 4.02 3.92
CA PHE A 49 -2.29 3.58 4.57
C PHE A 49 -2.62 2.70 5.78
N CYS A 50 -1.63 1.99 6.29
CA CYS A 50 -1.75 1.28 7.56
C CYS A 50 -0.93 2.01 8.62
N GLU A 51 -1.56 2.58 9.64
CA GLU A 51 -0.88 3.29 10.72
C GLU A 51 0.12 2.38 11.44
N ARG A 52 -0.29 1.16 11.81
CA ARG A 52 0.60 0.20 12.49
C ARG A 52 1.84 -0.24 11.72
N CYS A 53 1.81 -0.19 10.39
CA CYS A 53 2.99 -0.47 9.56
C CYS A 53 3.74 0.80 9.13
N SER A 54 3.25 1.97 9.53
CA SER A 54 3.95 3.23 9.36
C SER A 54 5.03 3.30 10.43
N ILE A 55 6.28 3.48 10.00
CA ILE A 55 7.43 3.56 10.89
C ILE A 55 7.94 4.99 10.79
N ASP A 56 8.05 5.67 11.93
CA ASP A 56 8.38 7.09 12.04
C ASP A 56 7.45 7.96 11.16
N ASP A 57 7.99 8.96 10.47
CA ASP A 57 7.27 9.81 9.51
C ASP A 57 6.90 9.09 8.20
N THR A 58 7.30 7.83 8.02
CA THR A 58 7.09 7.11 6.77
C THR A 58 5.80 6.29 6.80
N LYS A 59 4.70 6.92 6.36
CA LYS A 59 3.40 6.26 6.19
C LYS A 59 3.46 5.06 5.25
N CYS A 60 2.87 3.94 5.64
CA CYS A 60 2.79 2.72 4.84
C CYS A 60 1.57 2.71 3.92
N TRP A 61 1.72 3.26 2.71
CA TRP A 61 0.65 3.38 1.73
C TRP A 61 0.36 2.05 1.03
N LEU A 62 -0.88 1.57 1.15
CA LEU A 62 -1.33 0.28 0.63
C LEU A 62 -2.65 0.43 -0.13
N CYS A 63 -2.77 -0.24 -1.28
CA CYS A 63 -4.03 -0.30 -2.00
C CYS A 63 -4.97 -1.31 -1.34
N ASN A 64 -6.24 -0.94 -1.16
CA ASN A 64 -7.29 -1.82 -0.65
C ASN A 64 -8.03 -2.61 -1.75
N LYS A 65 -7.64 -2.45 -3.02
CA LYS A 65 -8.25 -3.15 -4.16
C LYS A 65 -7.43 -4.37 -4.54
N ILE A 66 -8.12 -5.43 -4.97
CA ILE A 66 -7.51 -6.58 -5.63
C ILE A 66 -6.85 -6.06 -6.90
N ARG A 67 -5.52 -6.16 -6.96
CA ARG A 67 -4.70 -5.61 -8.06
C ARG A 67 -3.62 -6.57 -8.51
N ARG A 68 -3.45 -7.69 -7.81
CA ARG A 68 -2.28 -8.56 -7.89
C ARG A 68 -2.73 -10.00 -7.79
N TYR A 69 -2.28 -10.80 -8.75
CA TYR A 69 -2.23 -12.24 -8.58
C TYR A 69 -0.89 -12.57 -7.93
N TYR A 70 -0.91 -13.08 -6.70
CA TYR A 70 0.30 -13.38 -5.94
C TYR A 70 0.17 -14.77 -5.30
N LYS A 71 1.16 -15.64 -5.54
CA LYS A 71 1.16 -17.06 -5.11
C LYS A 71 -0.12 -17.82 -5.47
N GLY A 72 -0.65 -17.62 -6.67
CA GLY A 72 -1.82 -18.37 -7.13
C GLY A 72 -3.18 -17.77 -6.73
N VAL A 73 -3.20 -16.65 -6.01
CA VAL A 73 -4.44 -16.05 -5.48
C VAL A 73 -4.51 -14.57 -5.80
N GLU A 74 -5.71 -14.09 -6.10
CA GLU A 74 -6.02 -12.66 -6.20
C GLU A 74 -6.05 -12.02 -4.82
N LYS A 75 -5.12 -11.10 -4.56
CA LYS A 75 -4.99 -10.42 -3.27
C LYS A 75 -4.97 -8.91 -3.43
N THR A 76 -5.41 -8.21 -2.39
CA THR A 76 -5.15 -6.77 -2.25
C THR A 76 -3.68 -6.52 -1.90
N CYS A 77 -3.20 -5.30 -2.09
CA CYS A 77 -1.85 -4.93 -1.68
C CYS A 77 -1.68 -4.93 -0.15
N PHE A 78 -2.76 -4.67 0.59
CA PHE A 78 -2.78 -4.78 2.04
C PHE A 78 -2.51 -6.20 2.52
N GLU A 79 -3.18 -7.17 1.91
CA GLU A 79 -2.99 -8.59 2.21
C GLU A 79 -1.58 -9.07 1.87
N ILE A 80 -1.08 -8.75 0.68
CA ILE A 80 0.30 -9.11 0.31
C ILE A 80 1.30 -8.51 1.32
N TRP A 81 1.09 -7.26 1.74
CA TRP A 81 2.00 -6.61 2.69
C TRP A 81 2.00 -7.30 4.07
N HIS A 82 0.84 -7.72 4.58
CA HIS A 82 0.75 -8.29 5.92
C HIS A 82 0.98 -9.79 5.98
N ASP A 83 0.46 -10.56 5.02
CA ASP A 83 0.57 -12.03 5.04
C ASP A 83 1.83 -12.54 4.36
N ASP A 84 2.24 -11.88 3.28
CA ASP A 84 3.36 -12.36 2.47
C ASP A 84 4.67 -11.66 2.82
N PHE A 85 4.62 -10.37 3.22
CA PHE A 85 5.82 -9.60 3.60
C PHE A 85 5.94 -9.37 5.11
N GLU A 86 5.09 -10.00 5.93
CA GLU A 86 5.10 -9.90 7.40
C GLU A 86 5.14 -8.45 7.91
N GLY A 87 4.31 -7.59 7.33
CA GLY A 87 4.23 -6.18 7.72
C GLY A 87 5.45 -5.34 7.31
N GLY A 88 6.32 -5.87 6.43
CA GLY A 88 7.53 -5.23 5.96
C GLY A 88 8.83 -5.85 6.46
N GLN A 89 8.76 -6.91 7.28
CA GLN A 89 9.95 -7.62 7.77
C GLN A 89 10.51 -8.62 6.76
N ALA A 90 9.63 -9.26 5.98
CA ALA A 90 9.99 -10.27 4.97
C ALA A 90 9.79 -9.73 3.55
N ILE A 91 10.24 -8.52 3.28
CA ILE A 91 10.20 -7.97 1.92
C ILE A 91 11.22 -8.73 1.06
N PRO A 92 10.81 -9.31 -0.08
CA PRO A 92 11.74 -9.99 -0.96
C PRO A 92 12.81 -9.00 -1.44
N ARG A 93 14.08 -9.27 -1.12
CA ARG A 93 15.22 -8.57 -1.70
C ARG A 93 15.35 -9.01 -3.15
N ASN A 94 15.12 -8.07 -4.06
CA ASN A 94 15.43 -8.20 -5.48
C ASN A 94 16.89 -7.85 -5.74
#